data_AF-A0AAV0YLR4-F1
#
_entry.id   AF-A0AAV0YLR4-F1
#
_cell.length_a   1.000
_cell.length_b   1.000
_cell.length_c   1.000
_cell.angle_alpha   90.00
_cell.angle_beta   90.00
_cell.angle_gamma   90.00
#
_symmetry.space_group_name_H-M   'P 1'
#
loop_
_entity.id
_entity.type
_entity.pdbx_description
1 polymer ?
#
loop_
_entity_poly.entity_id
_entity_poly.type
_entity_poly.pdbx_seq_one_letter_code
_entity_poly.pdbx_strand_id
1 'polypeptide(L)'
;MEAVYPVFSVFALFSLHLFMYRCNLYMWKATRINHNFIFEFSPTTALKHRDAFLICTVFMTAVVGAMVLHLLLRAAGFFPGNVDAILGIILLFFIAMLICPLDIFYRPTRFCFIRVLLVDFFMADQLTSQIPLLRHLETTSCHILSRVFKTHHPETCSSGKLYMEITYIISFLPYFWRALQCVRRWYDDSDVAHLANMGKYISAMVAGGARVTYGRQDNNIMFFIVIITSVTATMYQLYWDFVKDWGFLNPNSRNAWLRDDLVLKNKSIYYMSMALNVVLRVTWTETVMHFKVGPIQTRLLDFMLTSLDFMSTEDFILVI
;
A
#
# COMPACT_ATOMS: atom_id res chain seq x y z
N MET A 1 20.63 11.77 -2.62
CA MET A 1 19.93 10.50 -2.33
C MET A 1 18.74 10.69 -1.39
N GLU A 2 18.85 11.48 -0.32
CA GLU A 2 17.72 11.68 0.64
C GLU A 2 16.46 12.29 0.03
N ALA A 3 16.59 13.34 -0.78
CA ALA A 3 15.44 13.93 -1.46
C ALA A 3 14.81 13.01 -2.53
N VAL A 4 15.62 12.08 -3.06
CA VAL A 4 15.31 11.25 -4.24
C VAL A 4 14.66 9.91 -3.84
N TYR A 5 15.03 9.37 -2.67
CA TYR A 5 14.52 8.09 -2.16
C TYR A 5 12.98 8.05 -2.03
N PRO A 6 12.31 9.06 -1.44
CA PRO A 6 10.84 9.06 -1.36
C PRO A 6 10.19 9.03 -2.75
N VAL A 7 10.78 9.74 -3.73
CA VAL A 7 10.27 9.78 -5.11
C VAL A 7 10.29 8.39 -5.73
N PHE A 8 11.41 7.70 -5.68
CA PHE A 8 11.51 6.33 -6.19
C PHE A 8 10.63 5.35 -5.43
N SER A 9 10.50 5.53 -4.11
CA SER A 9 9.63 4.68 -3.28
C SER A 9 8.16 4.81 -3.70
N VAL A 10 7.67 6.03 -3.95
CA VAL A 10 6.32 6.27 -4.50
C VAL A 10 6.13 5.50 -5.79
N PHE A 11 7.05 5.65 -6.73
CA PHE A 11 6.94 4.99 -8.02
C PHE A 11 6.95 3.47 -7.94
N ALA A 12 7.83 2.91 -7.12
CA ALA A 12 7.97 1.48 -6.97
C ALA A 12 6.75 0.88 -6.26
N LEU A 13 6.25 1.51 -5.19
CA LEU A 13 5.04 1.09 -4.48
C LEU A 13 3.78 1.23 -5.35
N PHE A 14 3.67 2.33 -6.10
CA PHE A 14 2.58 2.49 -7.06
C PHE A 14 2.64 1.43 -8.16
N SER A 15 3.83 1.12 -8.67
CA SER A 15 3.98 0.07 -9.66
C SER A 15 3.66 -1.32 -9.11
N LEU A 16 4.04 -1.56 -7.86
CA LEU A 16 3.70 -2.77 -7.14
C LEU A 16 2.18 -2.90 -7.00
N HIS A 17 1.47 -1.83 -6.62
CA HIS A 17 0.00 -1.78 -6.63
C HIS A 17 -0.58 -2.16 -7.99
N LEU A 18 -0.09 -1.57 -9.08
CA LEU A 18 -0.60 -1.90 -10.43
C LEU A 18 -0.31 -3.34 -10.85
N PHE A 19 0.88 -3.83 -10.52
CA PHE A 19 1.26 -5.22 -10.73
C PHE A 19 0.29 -6.13 -9.97
N MET A 20 -0.05 -5.71 -8.75
CA MET A 20 -0.88 -6.45 -7.83
C MET A 20 -2.35 -6.49 -8.27
N TYR A 21 -2.95 -5.33 -8.50
CA TYR A 21 -4.29 -5.17 -9.09
C TYR A 21 -4.48 -6.00 -10.37
N ARG A 22 -3.45 -6.05 -11.22
CA ARG A 22 -3.47 -6.84 -12.45
C ARG A 22 -3.46 -8.35 -12.19
N CYS A 23 -2.72 -8.84 -11.20
CA CYS A 23 -2.82 -10.25 -10.81
C CYS A 23 -4.23 -10.57 -10.29
N ASN A 24 -4.88 -9.64 -9.56
CA ASN A 24 -6.27 -9.79 -9.13
C ASN A 24 -7.21 -9.90 -10.34
N LEU A 25 -7.10 -9.01 -11.34
CA LEU A 25 -7.89 -9.10 -12.58
C LEU A 25 -7.69 -10.42 -13.33
N TYR A 26 -6.45 -10.93 -13.38
CA TYR A 26 -6.15 -12.22 -14.00
C TYR A 26 -6.79 -13.38 -13.22
N MET A 27 -6.63 -13.40 -11.90
CA MET A 27 -7.18 -14.45 -11.05
C MET A 27 -8.71 -14.45 -11.07
N TRP A 28 -9.37 -13.30 -10.94
CA TRP A 28 -10.82 -13.19 -11.05
C TRP A 28 -11.33 -13.69 -12.41
N LYS A 29 -10.62 -13.40 -13.49
CA LYS A 29 -10.96 -13.95 -14.81
C LYS A 29 -10.80 -15.48 -14.85
N ALA A 30 -9.71 -16.01 -14.28
CA ALA A 30 -9.45 -17.45 -14.25
C ALA A 30 -10.48 -18.23 -13.40
N THR A 31 -10.95 -17.63 -12.30
CA THR A 31 -11.96 -18.21 -11.40
C THR A 31 -13.40 -17.87 -11.78
N ARG A 32 -13.61 -17.11 -12.86
CA ARG A 32 -14.92 -16.66 -13.37
C ARG A 32 -15.69 -15.74 -12.40
N ILE A 33 -14.97 -14.99 -11.57
CA ILE A 33 -15.52 -13.91 -10.77
C ILE A 33 -15.84 -12.71 -11.68
N ASN A 34 -17.09 -12.22 -11.60
CA ASN A 34 -17.52 -11.05 -12.34
C ASN A 34 -17.15 -9.74 -11.63
N HIS A 35 -15.88 -9.36 -11.68
CA HIS A 35 -15.38 -8.11 -11.09
C HIS A 35 -16.04 -6.85 -11.68
N ASN A 36 -16.48 -6.88 -12.96
CA ASN A 36 -17.22 -5.76 -13.55
C ASN A 36 -18.54 -5.50 -12.83
N PHE A 37 -19.21 -6.54 -12.37
CA PHE A 37 -20.41 -6.40 -11.55
C PHE A 37 -20.08 -5.85 -10.16
N ILE A 38 -19.05 -6.39 -9.51
CA ILE A 38 -18.63 -5.99 -8.15
C ILE A 38 -18.28 -4.50 -8.09
N PHE A 39 -17.56 -4.00 -9.09
CA PHE A 39 -17.13 -2.60 -9.18
C PHE A 39 -18.05 -1.71 -10.01
N GLU A 40 -19.22 -2.24 -10.43
CA GLU A 40 -20.20 -1.53 -11.27
C GLU A 40 -19.59 -0.93 -12.56
N PHE A 41 -18.58 -1.59 -13.11
CA PHE A 41 -17.94 -1.17 -14.35
C PHE A 41 -18.76 -1.62 -15.57
N SER A 42 -19.04 -0.66 -16.45
CA SER A 42 -19.60 -0.99 -17.76
C SER A 42 -18.61 -1.85 -18.57
N PRO A 43 -19.05 -2.97 -19.19
CA PRO A 43 -18.19 -3.88 -19.95
C PRO A 43 -17.41 -3.20 -21.09
N THR A 44 -17.95 -2.12 -21.64
CA THR A 44 -17.32 -1.35 -22.73
C THR A 44 -16.18 -0.45 -22.25
N THR A 45 -16.14 -0.14 -20.96
CA THR A 45 -15.15 0.77 -20.34
C THR A 45 -14.31 0.07 -19.28
N ALA A 46 -14.45 -1.23 -19.09
CA ALA A 46 -13.70 -1.99 -18.09
C ALA A 46 -12.26 -2.22 -18.55
N LEU A 47 -11.29 -2.02 -17.65
CA LEU A 47 -9.88 -2.24 -17.92
C LEU A 47 -9.63 -3.74 -18.08
N LYS A 48 -9.14 -4.18 -19.25
CA LYS A 48 -8.77 -5.58 -19.43
C LYS A 48 -7.44 -5.84 -18.74
N HIS A 49 -7.28 -7.03 -18.15
CA HIS A 49 -5.98 -7.47 -17.59
C HIS A 49 -4.79 -7.24 -18.54
N ARG A 50 -4.94 -7.42 -19.86
CA ARG A 50 -3.88 -7.15 -20.86
C ARG A 50 -3.49 -5.67 -20.93
N ASP A 51 -4.47 -4.78 -20.89
CA ASP A 51 -4.25 -3.33 -20.94
C ASP A 51 -3.60 -2.86 -19.62
N ALA A 52 -4.03 -3.43 -18.49
CA ALA A 52 -3.37 -3.23 -17.20
C ALA A 52 -1.92 -3.75 -17.19
N PHE A 53 -1.64 -4.91 -17.80
CA PHE A 53 -0.28 -5.44 -18.00
C PHE A 53 0.60 -4.46 -18.79
N LEU A 54 0.08 -3.92 -19.89
CA LEU A 54 0.82 -2.98 -20.72
C LEU A 54 1.13 -1.69 -19.97
N ILE A 55 0.14 -1.08 -19.31
CA ILE A 55 0.32 0.17 -18.56
C ILE A 55 1.35 -0.02 -17.44
N CYS A 56 1.19 -1.07 -16.63
CA CYS A 56 2.12 -1.37 -15.53
C CYS A 56 3.54 -1.61 -16.05
N THR A 57 3.71 -2.36 -17.14
CA THR A 57 5.03 -2.67 -17.70
C THR A 57 5.71 -1.44 -18.29
N VAL A 58 4.97 -0.61 -19.04
CA VAL A 58 5.49 0.65 -19.61
C VAL A 58 5.90 1.59 -18.48
N PHE A 59 5.05 1.73 -17.47
CA PHE A 59 5.32 2.58 -16.31
C PHE A 59 6.55 2.10 -15.54
N MET A 60 6.64 0.81 -15.23
CA MET A 60 7.80 0.23 -14.55
C MET A 60 9.09 0.38 -15.33
N THR A 61 9.05 0.11 -16.63
CA THR A 61 10.23 0.24 -17.50
C THR A 61 10.71 1.68 -17.55
N ALA A 62 9.78 2.65 -17.60
CA ALA A 62 10.13 4.06 -17.58
C ALA A 62 10.74 4.50 -16.24
N VAL A 63 10.16 4.08 -15.12
CA VAL A 63 10.67 4.40 -13.77
C VAL A 63 12.06 3.81 -13.57
N VAL A 64 12.25 2.52 -13.89
CA VAL A 64 13.55 1.84 -13.76
C VAL A 64 14.57 2.46 -14.71
N GLY A 65 14.18 2.76 -15.96
CA GLY A 65 15.04 3.46 -16.91
C GLY A 65 15.49 4.83 -16.41
N ALA A 66 14.56 5.61 -15.85
CA ALA A 66 14.87 6.91 -15.25
C ALA A 66 15.80 6.78 -14.03
N MET A 67 15.60 5.75 -13.19
CA MET A 67 16.48 5.45 -12.06
C MET A 67 17.89 5.09 -12.51
N VAL A 68 18.04 4.20 -13.50
CA VAL A 68 19.35 3.81 -14.04
C VAL A 68 20.04 5.03 -14.66
N LEU A 69 19.34 5.84 -15.45
CA LEU A 69 19.88 7.06 -16.02
C LEU A 69 20.34 8.05 -14.94
N HIS A 70 19.54 8.24 -13.89
CA HIS A 70 19.89 9.08 -12.74
C HIS A 70 21.18 8.61 -12.07
N LEU A 71 21.30 7.30 -11.79
CA LEU A 71 22.50 6.71 -11.22
C LEU A 71 23.73 6.85 -12.12
N LEU A 72 23.58 6.66 -13.43
CA LEU A 72 24.67 6.84 -14.39
C LEU A 72 25.15 8.30 -14.45
N LEU A 73 24.23 9.27 -14.47
CA LEU A 73 24.57 10.70 -14.46
C LEU A 73 25.26 11.09 -13.14
N ARG A 74 24.82 10.54 -12.01
CA ARG A 74 25.49 10.71 -10.70
C ARG A 74 26.89 10.12 -10.71
N ALA A 75 27.06 8.92 -11.27
CA ALA A 75 28.36 8.25 -11.35
C ALA A 75 29.33 8.99 -12.29
N ALA A 76 28.82 9.60 -13.36
CA ALA A 76 29.59 10.41 -14.30
C ALA A 76 30.00 11.80 -13.75
N GLY A 77 29.65 12.14 -12.51
CA GLY A 77 30.10 13.36 -11.84
C GLY A 77 29.30 14.62 -12.20
N PHE A 78 28.12 14.48 -12.81
CA PHE A 78 27.25 15.64 -13.07
C PHE A 78 26.74 16.27 -11.76
N PHE A 79 26.52 17.59 -11.79
CA PHE A 79 26.08 18.35 -10.62
C PHE A 79 24.78 17.77 -10.01
N PRO A 80 24.80 17.42 -8.70
CA PRO A 80 23.66 16.84 -7.98
C PRO A 80 22.31 17.51 -8.22
N GLY A 81 22.25 18.84 -8.16
CA GLY A 81 20.99 19.58 -8.29
C GLY A 81 20.33 19.44 -9.66
N ASN A 82 21.12 19.39 -10.73
CA ASN A 82 20.59 19.23 -12.09
C ASN A 82 20.09 17.80 -12.33
N VAL A 83 20.83 16.81 -11.82
CA VAL A 83 20.49 15.39 -12.00
C VAL A 83 19.23 15.02 -11.20
N ASP A 84 19.11 15.53 -9.97
CA ASP A 84 17.95 15.27 -9.13
C ASP A 84 16.68 15.98 -9.67
N ALA A 85 16.83 17.17 -10.29
CA ALA A 85 15.73 17.89 -10.92
C ALA A 85 15.16 17.16 -12.16
N ILE A 86 16.02 16.49 -12.95
CA ILE A 86 15.59 15.71 -14.12
C ILE A 86 14.58 14.63 -13.71
N LEU A 87 14.79 13.96 -12.59
CA LEU A 87 13.86 12.93 -12.09
C LEU A 87 12.50 13.53 -11.73
N GLY A 88 12.49 14.69 -11.06
CA GLY A 88 11.26 15.41 -10.75
C GLY A 88 10.50 15.87 -11.99
N ILE A 89 11.21 16.31 -13.04
CA ILE A 89 10.60 16.71 -14.32
C ILE A 89 10.01 15.51 -15.05
N ILE A 90 10.72 14.36 -15.08
CA ILE A 90 10.21 13.13 -15.67
C ILE A 90 8.93 12.69 -14.94
N LEU A 91 8.91 12.72 -13.61
CA LEU A 91 7.73 12.43 -12.81
C LEU A 91 6.56 13.37 -13.15
N LEU A 92 6.81 14.68 -13.20
CA LEU A 92 5.79 15.67 -13.54
C LEU A 92 5.22 15.40 -14.94
N PHE A 93 6.08 15.06 -15.90
CA PHE A 93 5.67 14.72 -17.25
C PHE A 93 4.79 13.47 -17.27
N PHE A 94 5.15 12.40 -16.53
CA PHE A 94 4.31 11.20 -16.43
C PHE A 94 2.93 11.49 -15.83
N ILE A 95 2.87 12.27 -14.75
CA ILE A 95 1.59 12.68 -14.14
C ILE A 95 0.77 13.53 -15.13
N ALA A 96 1.40 14.49 -15.79
CA ALA A 96 0.74 15.34 -16.79
C ALA A 96 0.19 14.51 -17.95
N MET A 97 0.94 13.51 -18.41
CA MET A 97 0.52 12.59 -19.47
C MET A 97 -0.64 11.68 -19.05
N LEU A 98 -0.71 11.29 -17.78
CA LEU A 98 -1.81 10.47 -17.26
C LEU A 98 -3.12 11.27 -17.21
N ILE A 99 -3.07 12.49 -16.69
CA ILE A 99 -4.22 13.40 -16.50
C ILE A 99 -4.61 14.09 -17.82
N CYS A 100 -3.72 14.07 -18.83
CA CYS A 100 -3.92 14.77 -20.09
C CYS A 100 -5.27 14.41 -20.74
N PRO A 101 -6.17 15.41 -20.95
CA PRO A 101 -7.47 15.16 -21.53
C PRO A 101 -7.42 14.95 -23.05
N LEU A 102 -6.29 15.23 -23.69
CA LEU A 102 -6.08 15.13 -25.14
C LEU A 102 -6.06 13.66 -25.60
N ASP A 103 -6.51 13.40 -26.83
CA ASP A 103 -6.55 12.06 -27.43
C ASP A 103 -5.16 11.61 -27.94
N ILE A 104 -4.22 11.54 -27.01
CA ILE A 104 -2.82 11.16 -27.25
C ILE A 104 -2.54 9.97 -26.33
N PHE A 105 -1.85 8.93 -26.80
CA PHE A 105 -1.50 7.73 -26.02
C PHE A 105 -2.69 7.04 -25.31
N TYR A 106 -3.67 6.56 -26.08
CA TYR A 106 -4.75 5.69 -25.57
C TYR A 106 -5.58 6.33 -24.45
N ARG A 107 -6.14 7.52 -24.72
CA ARG A 107 -7.04 8.27 -23.82
C ARG A 107 -8.08 7.40 -23.07
N PRO A 108 -8.90 6.55 -23.73
CA PRO A 108 -9.92 5.76 -23.01
C PRO A 108 -9.29 4.83 -21.97
N THR A 109 -8.12 4.25 -22.26
CA THR A 109 -7.42 3.38 -21.33
C THR A 109 -6.86 4.15 -20.14
N ARG A 110 -6.33 5.38 -20.34
CA ARG A 110 -5.87 6.24 -19.24
C ARG A 110 -6.99 6.70 -18.32
N PHE A 111 -8.12 7.14 -18.87
CA PHE A 111 -9.27 7.54 -18.06
C PHE A 111 -9.88 6.37 -17.30
N CYS A 112 -9.96 5.20 -17.94
CA CYS A 112 -10.37 3.97 -17.27
C CYS A 112 -9.40 3.63 -16.13
N PHE A 113 -8.11 3.71 -16.38
CA PHE A 113 -7.07 3.46 -15.39
C PHE A 113 -7.14 4.44 -14.22
N ILE A 114 -7.31 5.75 -14.45
CA ILE A 114 -7.51 6.74 -13.38
C ILE A 114 -8.79 6.42 -12.59
N ARG A 115 -9.87 6.05 -13.27
CA ARG A 115 -11.13 5.70 -12.61
C ARG A 115 -10.97 4.47 -11.72
N VAL A 116 -10.31 3.43 -12.22
CA VAL A 116 -9.98 2.22 -11.46
C VAL A 116 -9.14 2.59 -10.25
N LEU A 117 -8.05 3.34 -10.46
CA LEU A 117 -7.19 3.83 -9.40
C LEU A 117 -7.99 4.58 -8.34
N LEU A 118 -8.86 5.50 -8.75
CA LEU A 118 -9.68 6.29 -7.84
C LEU A 118 -10.65 5.40 -7.04
N VAL A 119 -11.32 4.44 -7.70
CA VAL A 119 -12.21 3.49 -7.04
C VAL A 119 -11.45 2.63 -6.03
N ASP A 120 -10.28 2.11 -6.39
CA ASP A 120 -9.44 1.31 -5.50
C ASP A 120 -8.91 2.14 -4.32
N PHE A 121 -8.47 3.38 -4.55
CA PHE A 121 -8.13 4.33 -3.47
C PHE A 121 -9.32 4.62 -2.55
N PHE A 122 -10.55 4.61 -3.07
CA PHE A 122 -11.75 4.80 -2.26
C PHE A 122 -12.28 3.52 -1.60
N MET A 123 -11.80 2.34 -2.00
CA MET A 123 -12.03 1.12 -1.23
C MET A 123 -11.25 1.23 0.07
N ALA A 124 -11.96 1.54 1.17
CA ALA A 124 -11.32 1.78 2.47
C ALA A 124 -10.40 0.63 2.93
N ASP A 125 -10.64 -0.59 2.48
CA ASP A 125 -9.78 -1.76 2.75
C ASP A 125 -8.42 -1.63 2.04
N GLN A 126 -8.44 -1.36 0.73
CA GLN A 126 -7.24 -1.10 -0.07
C GLN A 126 -6.53 0.18 0.38
N LEU A 127 -7.27 1.17 0.86
CA LEU A 127 -6.64 2.38 1.36
C LEU A 127 -5.80 2.13 2.63
N THR A 128 -6.14 1.13 3.45
CA THR A 128 -5.33 0.76 4.62
C THR A 128 -3.99 0.15 4.24
N SER A 129 -3.90 -0.57 3.12
CA SER A 129 -2.62 -1.09 2.61
C SER A 129 -1.74 -0.01 1.98
N GLN A 130 -2.37 1.06 1.50
CA GLN A 130 -1.70 2.14 0.81
C GLN A 130 -1.13 3.22 1.73
N ILE A 131 -1.23 3.06 3.06
CA ILE A 131 -0.66 4.01 4.02
C ILE A 131 0.81 4.32 3.70
N PRO A 132 1.72 3.34 3.52
CA PRO A 132 3.12 3.67 3.24
C PRO A 132 3.32 4.45 1.92
N LEU A 133 2.55 4.12 0.88
CA LEU A 133 2.54 4.88 -0.38
C LEU A 133 2.10 6.33 -0.14
N LEU A 134 1.02 6.54 0.63
CA LEU A 134 0.53 7.88 0.97
C LEU A 134 1.54 8.69 1.79
N ARG A 135 2.26 8.06 2.73
CA ARG A 135 3.35 8.69 3.51
C ARG A 135 4.50 9.15 2.60
N HIS A 136 4.89 8.31 1.64
CA HIS A 136 5.93 8.68 0.67
C HIS A 136 5.44 9.75 -0.32
N LEU A 137 4.15 9.75 -0.70
CA LEU A 137 3.53 10.78 -1.52
C LEU A 137 3.50 12.14 -0.82
N GLU A 138 3.15 12.19 0.47
CA GLU A 138 3.24 13.41 1.28
C GLU A 138 4.67 13.98 1.27
N THR A 139 5.65 13.15 1.62
CA THR A 139 7.07 13.55 1.69
C THR A 139 7.56 14.04 0.33
N THR A 140 7.23 13.32 -0.74
CA THR A 140 7.56 13.70 -2.12
C THR A 140 6.91 15.02 -2.51
N SER A 141 5.63 15.21 -2.18
CA SER A 141 4.91 16.46 -2.47
C SER A 141 5.55 17.64 -1.75
N CYS A 142 5.94 17.48 -0.49
CA CYS A 142 6.66 18.52 0.23
C CYS A 142 8.03 18.82 -0.41
N HIS A 143 8.80 17.81 -0.80
CA HIS A 143 10.09 18.02 -1.47
C HIS A 143 9.96 18.85 -2.76
N ILE A 144 8.90 18.61 -3.53
CA ILE A 144 8.61 19.35 -4.76
C ILE A 144 8.19 20.79 -4.43
N LEU A 145 7.24 20.99 -3.51
CA LEU A 145 6.69 22.31 -3.17
C LEU A 145 7.72 23.22 -2.50
N SER A 146 8.49 22.68 -1.55
CA SER A 146 9.55 23.38 -0.82
C SER A 146 10.85 23.51 -1.64
N ARG A 147 10.85 23.04 -2.90
CA ARG A 147 12.00 23.08 -3.82
C ARG A 147 13.27 22.48 -3.20
N VAL A 148 13.12 21.40 -2.43
CA VAL A 148 14.23 20.71 -1.73
C VAL A 148 15.32 20.28 -2.71
N PHE A 149 14.96 19.92 -3.95
CA PHE A 149 15.91 19.58 -5.01
C PHE A 149 16.84 20.74 -5.41
N LYS A 150 16.46 21.99 -5.11
CA LYS A 150 17.25 23.20 -5.36
C LYS A 150 17.97 23.71 -4.10
N THR A 151 17.30 23.65 -2.95
CA THR A 151 17.84 24.18 -1.68
C THR A 151 18.69 23.18 -0.90
N HIS A 152 18.57 21.88 -1.21
CA HIS A 152 19.30 20.78 -0.56
C HIS A 152 19.03 20.66 0.96
N HIS A 153 17.83 21.01 1.42
CA HIS A 153 17.43 20.99 2.84
C HIS A 153 16.19 20.08 3.07
N PRO A 154 16.34 18.75 2.95
CA PRO A 154 15.22 17.79 3.09
C PRO A 154 14.54 17.81 4.46
N GLU A 155 15.25 18.23 5.51
CA GLU A 155 14.76 18.36 6.89
C GLU A 155 13.59 19.34 7.03
N THR A 156 13.45 20.26 6.07
CA THR A 156 12.30 21.18 5.97
C THR A 156 10.97 20.42 5.88
N CYS A 157 10.98 19.22 5.30
CA CYS A 157 9.80 18.40 5.05
C CYS A 157 9.58 17.27 6.06
N SER A 158 10.41 17.21 7.11
CA SER A 158 10.29 16.23 8.19
C SER A 158 10.11 16.89 9.56
N SER A 159 9.84 18.19 9.60
CA SER A 159 9.72 18.98 10.83
C SER A 159 8.51 19.91 10.81
N GLY A 160 7.99 20.23 11.99
CA GLY A 160 6.91 21.20 12.17
C GLY A 160 5.51 20.59 12.37
N LYS A 161 4.60 21.40 12.94
CA LYS A 161 3.24 20.99 13.34
C LYS A 161 2.39 20.49 12.17
N LEU A 162 2.47 21.14 11.01
CA LEU A 162 1.68 20.77 9.84
C LEU A 162 2.04 19.37 9.31
N TYR A 163 3.32 19.07 9.15
CA TYR A 163 3.80 17.73 8.77
C TYR A 163 3.30 16.67 9.77
N MET A 164 3.29 17.00 11.05
CA MET A 164 2.83 16.10 12.10
C MET A 164 1.34 15.79 11.99
N GLU A 165 0.50 16.81 11.80
CA GLU A 165 -0.94 16.68 11.64
C GLU A 165 -1.29 15.89 10.37
N ILE A 166 -0.67 16.21 9.24
CA ILE A 166 -0.86 15.47 7.99
C ILE A 166 -0.43 14.01 8.15
N THR A 167 0.68 13.77 8.87
CA THR A 167 1.15 12.42 9.17
C THR A 167 0.13 11.59 9.93
N TYR A 168 -0.46 12.18 10.96
CA TYR A 168 -1.52 11.53 11.71
C TYR A 168 -2.74 11.29 10.84
N ILE A 169 -3.17 12.28 10.06
CA ILE A 169 -4.32 12.14 9.16
C ILE A 169 -4.11 10.99 8.17
N ILE A 170 -2.98 10.94 7.47
CA ILE A 170 -2.69 9.88 6.49
C ILE A 170 -2.67 8.49 7.13
N SER A 171 -2.16 8.39 8.36
CA SER A 171 -2.02 7.09 9.05
C SER A 171 -3.33 6.60 9.68
N PHE A 172 -4.22 7.52 10.07
CA PHE A 172 -5.46 7.19 10.80
C PHE A 172 -6.70 7.13 9.90
N LEU A 173 -6.77 8.02 8.91
CA LEU A 173 -7.97 8.21 8.10
C LEU A 173 -8.41 6.94 7.34
N PRO A 174 -7.50 6.10 6.78
CA PRO A 174 -7.90 4.85 6.14
C PRO A 174 -8.61 3.88 7.09
N TYR A 175 -8.04 3.65 8.29
CA TYR A 175 -8.65 2.79 9.30
C TYR A 175 -9.97 3.35 9.82
N PHE A 176 -10.04 4.67 9.99
CA PHE A 176 -11.27 5.35 10.40
C PHE A 176 -12.41 5.15 9.39
N TRP A 177 -12.15 5.35 8.11
CA TRP A 177 -13.16 5.11 7.07
C TRP A 177 -13.60 3.65 7.04
N ARG A 178 -12.67 2.71 7.22
CA ARG A 178 -13.01 1.28 7.26
C ARG A 178 -13.85 0.91 8.47
N ALA A 179 -13.55 1.50 9.63
CA ALA A 179 -14.37 1.36 10.83
C ALA A 179 -15.79 1.91 10.62
N LEU A 180 -15.92 3.11 10.02
CA LEU A 180 -17.23 3.69 9.69
C LEU A 180 -18.04 2.82 8.71
N GLN A 181 -17.40 2.21 7.72
CA GLN A 181 -18.07 1.26 6.83
C GLN A 181 -18.60 0.04 7.59
N CYS A 182 -17.85 -0.46 8.59
CA CYS A 182 -18.31 -1.55 9.44
C CYS A 182 -19.49 -1.12 10.32
N VAL A 183 -19.47 0.10 10.87
CA VAL A 183 -20.60 0.66 11.63
C VAL A 183 -21.84 0.77 10.76
N ARG A 184 -21.69 1.27 9.52
CA ARG A 184 -22.81 1.38 8.58
C ARG A 184 -23.41 0.02 8.26
N ARG A 185 -22.58 -0.98 7.95
CA ARG A 185 -23.06 -2.36 7.71
C ARG A 185 -23.73 -2.97 8.94
N TRP A 186 -23.22 -2.70 10.13
CA TRP A 186 -23.88 -3.11 11.36
C TRP A 186 -25.26 -2.44 11.53
N TYR A 187 -25.39 -1.16 11.20
CA TYR A 187 -26.67 -0.47 11.25
C TYR A 187 -27.68 -1.07 10.26
N ASP A 188 -27.22 -1.44 9.05
CA ASP A 188 -28.06 -2.00 8.00
C ASP A 188 -28.46 -3.48 8.29
N ASP A 189 -27.51 -4.31 8.71
CA ASP A 189 -27.70 -5.77 8.86
C ASP A 189 -27.97 -6.23 10.31
N SER A 190 -27.70 -5.38 11.31
CA SER A 190 -27.72 -5.70 12.75
C SER A 190 -26.83 -6.88 13.18
N ASP A 191 -25.87 -7.29 12.34
CA ASP A 191 -24.94 -8.38 12.64
C ASP A 191 -23.74 -7.89 13.47
N VAL A 192 -23.54 -8.49 14.64
CA VAL A 192 -22.42 -8.23 15.55
C VAL A 192 -21.06 -8.57 14.92
N ALA A 193 -21.01 -9.41 13.89
CA ALA A 193 -19.78 -9.67 13.14
C ALA A 193 -19.19 -8.39 12.54
N HIS A 194 -20.03 -7.45 12.08
CA HIS A 194 -19.57 -6.16 11.56
C HIS A 194 -18.94 -5.29 12.65
N LEU A 195 -19.46 -5.31 13.88
CA LEU A 195 -18.84 -4.62 15.02
C LEU A 195 -17.52 -5.26 15.45
N ALA A 196 -17.41 -6.59 15.39
CA ALA A 196 -16.14 -7.26 15.61
C ALA A 196 -15.11 -6.84 14.55
N ASN A 197 -15.50 -6.79 13.27
CA ASN A 197 -14.63 -6.31 12.20
C ASN A 197 -14.22 -4.84 12.41
N MET A 198 -15.13 -3.98 12.88
CA MET A 198 -14.79 -2.61 13.29
C MET A 198 -13.69 -2.60 14.36
N GLY A 199 -13.81 -3.45 15.39
CA GLY A 199 -12.81 -3.60 16.44
C GLY A 199 -11.41 -3.95 15.91
N LYS A 200 -11.35 -4.78 14.86
CA LYS A 200 -10.08 -5.09 14.15
C LYS A 200 -9.40 -3.81 13.66
N TYR A 201 -10.10 -2.96 12.92
CA TYR A 201 -9.53 -1.72 12.38
C TYR A 201 -9.22 -0.68 13.46
N ILE A 202 -10.02 -0.59 14.52
CA ILE A 202 -9.73 0.28 15.67
C ILE A 202 -8.43 -0.18 16.36
N SER A 203 -8.22 -1.48 16.54
CA SER A 203 -6.99 -1.99 17.14
C SER A 203 -5.74 -1.66 16.29
N ALA A 204 -5.85 -1.77 14.96
CA ALA A 204 -4.79 -1.39 14.03
C ALA A 204 -4.50 0.12 14.08
N MET A 205 -5.54 0.95 14.18
CA MET A 205 -5.43 2.40 14.31
C MET A 205 -4.69 2.80 15.59
N VAL A 206 -5.03 2.18 16.73
CA VAL A 206 -4.34 2.41 18.01
C VAL A 206 -2.87 2.01 17.93
N ALA A 207 -2.57 0.85 17.34
CA ALA A 207 -1.20 0.38 17.15
C ALA A 207 -0.38 1.32 16.24
N GLY A 208 -0.97 1.79 15.14
CA GLY A 208 -0.35 2.77 14.25
C GLY A 208 -0.07 4.10 14.95
N GLY A 209 -1.04 4.59 15.72
CA GLY A 209 -0.90 5.79 16.55
C GLY A 209 0.22 5.68 17.58
N ALA A 210 0.29 4.55 18.27
CA ALA A 210 1.36 4.26 19.22
C ALA A 210 2.74 4.28 18.53
N ARG A 211 2.90 3.64 17.36
CA ARG A 211 4.16 3.63 16.61
C ARG A 211 4.58 5.04 16.19
N VAL A 212 3.66 5.84 15.66
CA VAL A 212 3.93 7.24 15.27
C VAL A 212 4.33 8.09 16.49
N THR A 213 3.74 7.82 17.66
CA THR A 213 4.06 8.53 18.90
C THR A 213 5.43 8.13 19.43
N TYR A 214 5.74 6.82 19.44
CA TYR A 214 7.01 6.29 19.91
C TYR A 214 8.21 6.74 19.07
N GLY A 215 8.08 6.77 17.74
CA GLY A 215 9.13 7.31 16.86
C GLY A 215 9.49 8.79 17.12
N ARG A 216 8.72 9.48 17.98
CA ARG A 216 8.97 10.87 18.40
C ARG A 216 9.31 11.00 19.89
N GLN A 217 8.77 10.12 20.72
CA GLN A 217 9.02 10.05 22.14
C GLN A 217 9.62 8.69 22.48
N ASP A 218 10.93 8.58 22.32
CA ASP A 218 11.66 7.37 22.66
C ASP A 218 11.81 7.27 24.18
N ASN A 219 10.78 6.73 24.82
CA ASN A 219 10.78 6.41 26.24
C ASN A 219 10.30 4.97 26.46
N ASN A 220 10.73 4.38 27.58
CA ASN A 220 10.44 2.97 27.88
C ASN A 220 8.93 2.69 27.96
N ILE A 221 8.12 3.66 28.42
CA ILE A 221 6.67 3.50 28.55
C ILE A 221 6.01 3.39 27.16
N MET A 222 6.37 4.28 26.24
CA MET A 222 5.88 4.27 24.86
C MET A 222 6.33 3.03 24.11
N PHE A 223 7.56 2.55 24.37
CA PHE A 223 8.01 1.28 23.85
C PHE A 223 7.09 0.13 24.28
N PHE A 224 6.78 -0.01 25.58
CA PHE A 224 5.84 -1.03 26.06
C PHE A 224 4.44 -0.87 25.46
N ILE A 225 3.92 0.36 25.35
CA ILE A 225 2.62 0.64 24.73
C ILE A 225 2.62 0.18 23.27
N VAL A 226 3.67 0.48 22.50
CA VAL A 226 3.81 0.05 21.10
C VAL A 226 3.80 -1.46 20.97
N ILE A 227 4.55 -2.16 21.83
CA ILE A 227 4.59 -3.63 21.80
C ILE A 227 3.21 -4.21 22.09
N ILE A 228 2.56 -3.78 23.18
CA ILE A 228 1.24 -4.33 23.58
C ILE A 228 0.18 -4.05 22.52
N THR A 229 0.10 -2.81 22.04
CA THR A 229 -0.90 -2.41 21.04
C THR A 229 -0.65 -3.09 19.69
N SER A 230 0.60 -3.20 19.24
CA SER A 230 0.94 -3.86 17.97
C SER A 230 0.72 -5.36 18.05
N VAL A 231 1.10 -6.04 19.13
CA VAL A 231 0.82 -7.47 19.32
C VAL A 231 -0.69 -7.73 19.36
N THR A 232 -1.45 -6.92 20.08
CA THR A 232 -2.92 -7.04 20.14
C THR A 232 -3.55 -6.89 18.76
N ALA A 233 -3.14 -5.86 18.00
CA ALA A 233 -3.62 -5.62 16.64
C ALA A 233 -3.23 -6.75 15.68
N THR A 234 -1.99 -7.25 15.74
CA THR A 234 -1.52 -8.37 14.91
C THR A 234 -2.30 -9.65 15.23
N MET A 235 -2.49 -9.99 16.51
CA MET A 235 -3.24 -11.18 16.91
C MET A 235 -4.71 -11.10 16.49
N TYR A 236 -5.33 -9.93 16.61
CA TYR A 236 -6.71 -9.75 16.16
C TYR A 236 -6.82 -9.91 14.63
N GLN A 237 -5.93 -9.29 13.87
CA GLN A 237 -5.93 -9.42 12.40
C GLN A 237 -5.70 -10.87 11.97
N LEU A 238 -4.69 -11.56 12.52
CA LEU A 238 -4.44 -12.97 12.22
C LEU A 238 -5.61 -13.87 12.59
N TYR A 239 -6.27 -13.62 13.73
CA TYR A 239 -7.48 -14.35 14.10
C TYR A 239 -8.59 -14.14 13.07
N TRP A 240 -8.80 -12.89 12.63
CA TRP A 240 -9.81 -12.58 11.62
C TRP A 240 -9.51 -13.31 10.29
N ASP A 241 -8.31 -13.12 9.76
CA ASP A 241 -7.92 -13.66 8.45
C ASP A 241 -7.97 -15.20 8.45
N PHE A 242 -7.48 -15.85 9.51
CA PHE A 242 -7.42 -17.32 9.56
C PHE A 242 -8.76 -17.95 9.91
N VAL A 243 -9.45 -17.41 10.91
CA VAL A 243 -10.65 -18.04 11.46
C VAL A 243 -11.90 -17.58 10.73
N LYS A 244 -12.07 -16.26 10.54
CA LYS A 244 -13.28 -15.70 9.92
C LYS A 244 -13.23 -15.80 8.40
N ASP A 245 -12.13 -15.37 7.78
CA ASP A 245 -12.08 -15.33 6.33
C ASP A 245 -11.75 -16.71 5.75
N TRP A 246 -10.80 -17.45 6.33
CA TRP A 246 -10.35 -18.74 5.75
C TRP A 246 -10.93 -19.99 6.40
N GLY A 247 -11.59 -19.89 7.55
CA GLY A 247 -12.27 -21.02 8.19
C GLY A 247 -11.33 -22.06 8.83
N PHE A 248 -10.13 -21.64 9.26
CA PHE A 248 -9.08 -22.51 9.80
C PHE A 248 -9.55 -23.41 10.98
N LEU A 249 -10.43 -22.89 11.83
CA LEU A 249 -10.94 -23.58 13.02
C LEU A 249 -12.34 -24.17 12.84
N ASN A 250 -12.75 -24.49 11.60
CA ASN A 250 -14.01 -25.20 11.37
C ASN A 250 -13.75 -26.72 11.27
N PRO A 251 -13.93 -27.50 12.36
CA PRO A 251 -13.66 -28.95 12.35
C PRO A 251 -14.63 -29.75 11.48
N ASN A 252 -15.75 -29.15 11.07
CA ASN A 252 -16.77 -29.79 10.26
C ASN A 252 -16.59 -29.54 8.75
N SER A 253 -15.57 -28.79 8.34
CA SER A 253 -15.34 -28.54 6.92
C SER A 253 -14.76 -29.79 6.23
N ARG A 254 -15.12 -29.96 4.97
CA ARG A 254 -14.60 -31.01 4.08
C ARG A 254 -13.11 -30.81 3.76
N ASN A 255 -12.60 -29.58 3.94
CA ASN A 255 -11.22 -29.21 3.72
C ASN A 255 -10.50 -28.98 5.05
N ALA A 256 -9.46 -29.76 5.37
CA ALA A 256 -8.70 -29.57 6.60
C ALA A 256 -8.20 -28.11 6.74
N TRP A 257 -8.65 -27.43 7.79
CA TRP A 257 -8.27 -26.05 8.13
C TRP A 257 -8.58 -25.00 7.05
N LEU A 258 -9.58 -25.26 6.21
CA LEU A 258 -10.10 -24.31 5.22
C LEU A 258 -11.62 -24.40 5.18
N ARG A 259 -12.28 -23.29 4.82
CA ARG A 259 -13.71 -23.27 4.52
C ARG A 259 -14.06 -24.19 3.33
N ASP A 260 -15.34 -24.54 3.22
CA ASP A 260 -15.80 -25.39 2.12
C ASP A 260 -15.87 -24.64 0.79
N ASP A 261 -16.27 -23.37 0.82
CA ASP A 261 -16.38 -22.51 -0.35
C ASP A 261 -15.05 -21.87 -0.72
N LEU A 262 -14.21 -22.65 -1.42
CA LEU A 262 -12.93 -22.19 -1.94
C LEU A 262 -13.07 -21.63 -3.36
N VAL A 263 -12.69 -20.36 -3.53
CA VAL A 263 -12.59 -19.71 -4.85
C VAL A 263 -11.50 -20.35 -5.71
N LEU A 264 -10.38 -20.78 -5.11
CA LEU A 264 -9.27 -21.41 -5.81
C LEU A 264 -9.29 -22.92 -5.65
N LYS A 265 -9.05 -23.61 -6.77
CA LYS A 265 -8.95 -25.08 -6.79
C LYS A 265 -7.73 -25.61 -6.04
N ASN A 266 -6.62 -24.86 -6.06
CA ASN A 266 -5.36 -25.30 -5.47
C ASN A 266 -5.25 -24.84 -4.00
N LYS A 267 -5.39 -25.81 -3.08
CA LYS A 267 -5.30 -25.60 -1.63
C LYS A 267 -3.93 -25.11 -1.17
N SER A 268 -2.85 -25.47 -1.88
CA SER A 268 -1.49 -25.05 -1.53
C SER A 268 -1.32 -23.53 -1.54
N ILE A 269 -2.10 -22.83 -2.37
CA ILE A 269 -2.06 -21.36 -2.44
C ILE A 269 -2.56 -20.78 -1.12
N TYR A 270 -3.63 -21.33 -0.54
CA TYR A 270 -4.16 -20.87 0.75
C TYR A 270 -3.15 -21.04 1.89
N TYR A 271 -2.52 -22.22 2.01
CA TYR A 271 -1.53 -22.45 3.08
C TYR A 271 -0.27 -21.60 2.89
N MET A 272 0.17 -21.37 1.66
CA MET A 272 1.26 -20.45 1.38
C MET A 272 0.88 -19.01 1.74
N SER A 273 -0.34 -18.58 1.39
CA SER A 273 -0.87 -17.27 1.80
C SER A 273 -0.98 -17.14 3.32
N MET A 274 -1.32 -18.21 4.06
CA MET A 274 -1.29 -18.23 5.53
C MET A 274 0.10 -17.99 6.09
N ALA A 275 1.09 -18.75 5.63
CA ALA A 275 2.46 -18.61 6.08
C ALA A 275 2.99 -17.19 5.77
N LEU A 276 2.73 -16.70 4.55
CA LEU A 276 3.11 -15.36 4.13
C LEU A 276 2.42 -14.29 4.98
N ASN A 277 1.10 -14.38 5.22
CA ASN A 277 0.37 -13.40 6.03
C ASN A 277 0.99 -13.26 7.44
N VAL A 278 1.37 -14.36 8.10
CA VAL A 278 2.05 -14.29 9.41
C VAL A 278 3.38 -13.56 9.33
N VAL A 279 4.24 -13.91 8.36
CA VAL A 279 5.55 -13.26 8.18
C VAL A 279 5.39 -11.77 7.90
N LEU A 280 4.41 -11.42 7.07
CA LEU A 280 4.19 -10.04 6.70
C LEU A 280 3.60 -9.22 7.87
N ARG A 281 2.69 -9.79 8.67
CA ARG A 281 2.06 -9.11 9.83
C ARG A 281 3.01 -8.88 11.02
N VAL A 282 4.23 -9.44 10.99
CA VAL A 282 5.27 -9.17 11.98
C VAL A 282 6.34 -8.19 11.50
N THR A 283 6.26 -7.71 10.26
CA THR A 283 7.23 -6.75 9.68
C THR A 283 7.33 -5.45 10.47
N TRP A 284 6.26 -5.02 11.15
CA TRP A 284 6.28 -3.85 12.03
C TRP A 284 7.36 -3.92 13.13
N THR A 285 7.78 -5.13 13.54
CA THR A 285 8.81 -5.29 14.58
C THR A 285 10.11 -4.63 14.20
N GLU A 286 10.45 -4.60 12.91
CA GLU A 286 11.67 -3.95 12.46
C GLU A 286 11.61 -2.44 12.65
N THR A 287 10.47 -1.81 12.36
CA THR A 287 10.24 -0.37 12.54
C THR A 287 10.38 0.10 13.99
N VAL A 288 10.29 -0.83 14.94
CA VAL A 288 10.42 -0.59 16.38
C VAL A 288 11.80 -0.97 16.90
N MET A 289 12.41 -2.02 16.37
CA MET A 289 13.69 -2.57 16.86
C MET A 289 14.92 -1.90 16.23
N HIS A 290 14.76 -1.10 15.16
CA HIS A 290 15.81 -0.33 14.49
C HIS A 290 17.10 -1.15 14.30
N PHE A 291 17.03 -2.27 13.58
CA PHE A 291 18.20 -3.13 13.37
C PHE A 291 19.34 -2.31 12.75
N LYS A 292 20.47 -2.22 13.45
CA LYS A 292 21.65 -1.47 13.02
C LYS A 292 22.35 -2.19 11.87
N VAL A 293 21.83 -2.04 10.67
CA VAL A 293 22.52 -2.38 9.42
C VAL A 293 23.13 -1.09 8.85
N GLY A 294 24.16 -1.18 8.00
CA GLY A 294 24.77 0.02 7.40
C GLY A 294 23.75 0.88 6.62
N PRO A 295 23.99 2.19 6.43
CA PRO A 295 22.97 3.16 6.00
C PRO A 295 22.35 2.89 4.62
N ILE A 296 23.06 2.19 3.73
CA ILE A 296 22.51 1.76 2.42
C ILE A 296 21.65 0.51 2.61
N GLN A 297 22.11 -0.44 3.44
CA GLN A 297 21.35 -1.64 3.75
C GLN A 297 20.07 -1.30 4.53
N THR A 298 20.09 -0.31 5.42
CA THR A 298 18.89 0.15 6.13
C THR A 298 17.82 0.63 5.15
N ARG A 299 18.15 1.49 4.18
CA ARG A 299 17.15 1.99 3.21
C ARG A 299 16.59 0.90 2.30
N LEU A 300 17.44 -0.05 1.89
CA LEU A 300 16.98 -1.19 1.11
C LEU A 300 16.06 -2.07 1.96
N LEU A 301 16.42 -2.31 3.22
CA LEU A 301 15.62 -3.06 4.18
C LEU A 301 14.28 -2.37 4.44
N ASP A 302 14.29 -1.06 4.74
CA ASP A 302 13.10 -0.23 4.91
C ASP A 302 12.17 -0.33 3.70
N PHE A 303 12.72 -0.20 2.49
CA PHE A 303 11.94 -0.29 1.25
C PHE A 303 11.37 -1.70 1.02
N MET A 304 12.17 -2.74 1.26
CA MET A 304 11.73 -4.13 1.13
C MET A 304 10.63 -4.45 2.13
N LEU A 305 10.80 -4.05 3.39
CA LEU A 305 9.79 -4.23 4.44
C LEU A 305 8.54 -3.42 4.18
N THR A 306 8.68 -2.18 3.69
CA THR A 306 7.54 -1.37 3.26
C THR A 306 6.79 -2.02 2.10
N SER A 307 7.51 -2.60 1.14
CA SER A 307 6.91 -3.33 0.03
C SER A 307 6.18 -4.59 0.51
N LEU A 308 6.76 -5.30 1.48
CA LEU A 308 6.16 -6.47 2.11
C LEU A 308 4.91 -6.10 2.92
N ASP A 309 4.96 -5.04 3.73
CA ASP A 309 3.82 -4.53 4.49
C ASP A 309 2.68 -4.09 3.56
N PHE A 310 3.03 -3.40 2.47
CA PHE A 310 2.11 -3.03 1.39
C PHE A 310 1.42 -4.28 0.78
N MET A 311 2.19 -5.34 0.47
CA MET A 311 1.66 -6.62 -0.01
C MET A 311 0.83 -7.38 1.02
N SER A 312 1.07 -7.15 2.32
CA SER A 312 0.41 -7.87 3.42
C SER A 312 -1.03 -7.45 3.63
N THR A 313 -1.31 -6.20 3.31
CA THR A 313 -2.59 -5.55 3.58
C THR A 313 -3.42 -5.47 2.31
N GLU A 314 -2.81 -5.52 1.13
CA GLU A 314 -3.53 -5.89 -0.09
C GLU A 314 -3.82 -7.39 0.00
N ASP A 315 -5.02 -7.77 0.46
CA ASP A 315 -5.46 -9.16 0.59
C ASP A 315 -5.35 -9.90 -0.75
N PHE A 316 -4.14 -10.42 -0.98
CA PHE A 316 -3.74 -10.91 -2.27
C PHE A 316 -4.41 -12.26 -2.45
N ILE A 317 -5.26 -12.31 -3.48
CA ILE A 317 -5.71 -13.52 -4.17
C ILE A 317 -7.03 -14.15 -3.68
N LEU A 318 -7.60 -13.86 -2.50
CA LEU A 318 -8.65 -14.75 -1.97
C LEU A 318 -9.86 -14.17 -1.24
N VAL A 319 -9.92 -12.86 -0.99
CA VAL A 319 -11.10 -12.28 -0.34
C VAL A 319 -12.12 -11.88 -1.40
N ILE A 320 -12.91 -12.88 -1.81
CA ILE A 320 -14.37 -12.70 -1.85
C ILE A 320 -14.93 -13.37 -0.61
#